data_AF-A0A2U1AH62-F1
#
_entry.id   AF-A0A2U1AH62-F1
#
_cell.length_a   1.000
_cell.length_b   1.000
_cell.length_c   1.000
_cell.angle_alpha   90.00
_cell.angle_beta   90.00
_cell.angle_gamma   90.00
#
_symmetry.space_group_name_H-M   'P 1'
#
loop_
_entity.id
_entity.type
_entity.pdbx_description
1 polymer ?
#
loop_
_entity_poly.entity_id
_entity_poly.type
_entity_poly.pdbx_seq_one_letter_code
_entity_poly.pdbx_strand_id
1 'polypeptide(L)'
;MSLLTPEQFAAAQKANLETLFGLTGKAFEGVEKLVELNLQAVRSNLAESQEHAQRALSVKDAQEFLALQTSYAQPLTEKLLSYGRHVYEIASATQAEFAKVAEAHYEEQNRKVQSLVDNVAKNAPAGSETAVAVIKSAINAANTTYETVHKATKQAVEMAESNFNAATAAASKAAAQASRSAAASAKKTV
;
A
#
# COMPACT_ATOMS: atom_id res chain seq x y z
N MET A 1 -3.41 -0.22 46.00
CA MET A 1 -3.90 0.11 44.64
C MET A 1 -3.22 1.38 44.17
N SER A 2 -2.26 1.27 43.26
CA SER A 2 -1.90 2.38 42.37
C SER A 2 -1.86 1.75 40.99
N LEU A 3 -2.90 1.99 40.19
CA LEU A 3 -3.14 1.25 38.95
C LEU A 3 -2.23 1.72 37.79
N LEU A 4 -1.52 2.84 37.93
CA LEU A 4 -0.46 3.30 37.03
C LEU A 4 0.49 4.19 37.83
N THR A 5 1.80 3.91 37.83
CA THR A 5 2.76 4.85 38.44
C THR A 5 2.95 6.06 37.52
N PRO A 6 3.33 7.25 38.05
CA PRO A 6 3.65 8.41 37.22
C PRO A 6 4.68 8.10 36.12
N GLU A 7 5.65 7.22 36.40
CA GLU A 7 6.65 6.77 35.44
C GLU A 7 6.03 5.94 34.30
N GLN A 8 5.07 5.07 34.60
CA GLN A 8 4.35 4.29 33.58
C GLN A 8 3.49 5.18 32.68
N PHE A 9 2.88 6.23 33.25
CA PHE A 9 2.12 7.21 32.47
C PHE A 9 3.04 8.03 31.55
N ALA A 10 4.16 8.51 32.06
CA ALA A 10 5.16 9.23 31.27
C ALA A 10 5.74 8.37 30.13
N ALA A 11 6.02 7.09 30.42
CA ALA A 11 6.50 6.14 29.41
C ALA A 11 5.46 5.88 28.30
N ALA A 12 4.17 5.75 28.66
CA ALA A 12 3.09 5.60 27.68
C ALA A 12 2.92 6.84 26.80
N GLN A 13 2.97 8.04 27.39
CA GLN A 13 2.96 9.31 26.65
C GLN A 13 4.12 9.39 25.66
N LYS A 14 5.34 9.05 26.10
CA LYS A 14 6.52 9.03 25.24
C LYS A 14 6.37 8.05 24.07
N ALA A 15 5.95 6.82 24.34
CA ALA A 15 5.75 5.80 23.30
C ALA A 15 4.68 6.23 22.26
N ASN A 16 3.61 6.89 22.71
CA ASN A 16 2.59 7.43 21.82
C ASN A 16 3.14 8.56 20.92
N LEU A 17 4.00 9.43 21.46
CA LEU A 17 4.65 10.48 20.68
C LEU A 17 5.64 9.91 19.67
N GLU A 18 6.47 8.93 20.06
CA GLU A 18 7.39 8.24 19.14
C GLU A 18 6.63 7.56 18.01
N THR A 19 5.50 6.92 18.32
CA THR A 19 4.59 6.34 17.34
C THR A 19 4.03 7.38 16.39
N LEU A 20 3.53 8.50 16.92
CA LEU A 20 2.96 9.58 16.13
C LEU A 20 4.00 10.18 15.17
N PHE A 21 5.21 10.45 15.66
CA PHE A 21 6.30 10.96 14.83
C PHE A 21 6.75 9.94 13.78
N GLY A 22 6.82 8.65 14.13
CA GLY A 22 7.13 7.57 13.19
C GLY A 22 6.11 7.49 12.06
N LEU A 23 4.80 7.47 12.39
CA LEU A 23 3.71 7.45 11.40
C LEU A 23 3.68 8.70 10.53
N THR A 24 3.91 9.88 11.14
CA THR A 24 4.01 11.15 10.40
C THR A 24 5.17 11.10 9.42
N GLY A 25 6.34 10.60 9.84
CA GLY A 25 7.49 10.37 8.98
C GLY A 25 7.16 9.46 7.79
N LYS A 26 6.47 8.34 8.03
CA LYS A 26 6.01 7.44 6.96
C LYS A 26 5.02 8.07 5.99
N ALA A 27 4.11 8.92 6.48
CA ALA A 27 3.23 9.69 5.61
C ALA A 27 4.01 10.66 4.72
N PHE A 28 5.01 11.37 5.29
CA PHE A 28 5.88 12.25 4.52
C PHE A 28 6.72 11.49 3.47
N GLU A 29 7.31 10.34 3.83
CA GLU A 29 8.00 9.47 2.86
C GLU A 29 7.08 9.08 1.68
N GLY A 30 5.80 8.80 1.95
CA GLY A 30 4.80 8.53 0.92
C GLY A 30 4.56 9.73 0.00
N VAL A 31 4.46 10.93 0.57
CA VAL A 31 4.32 12.19 -0.21
C VAL A 31 5.57 12.45 -1.05
N GLU A 32 6.77 12.26 -0.50
CA GLU A 32 8.04 12.41 -1.22
C GLU A 32 8.08 11.50 -2.45
N LYS A 33 7.69 10.23 -2.30
CA LYS A 33 7.60 9.28 -3.42
C LYS A 33 6.57 9.70 -4.47
N LEU A 34 5.43 10.26 -4.06
CA LEU A 34 4.44 10.80 -5.01
C LEU A 34 5.00 12.00 -5.78
N VAL A 35 5.70 12.90 -5.11
CA VAL A 35 6.35 14.06 -5.76
C VAL A 35 7.43 13.59 -6.72
N GLU A 36 8.25 12.61 -6.32
CA GLU A 36 9.26 12.00 -7.17
C GLU A 36 8.64 11.38 -8.43
N LEU A 37 7.56 10.61 -8.27
CA LEU A 37 6.81 10.02 -9.38
C LEU A 37 6.28 11.09 -10.35
N ASN A 38 5.69 12.17 -9.83
CA ASN A 38 5.22 13.29 -10.66
C ASN A 38 6.36 13.95 -11.43
N LEU A 39 7.52 14.16 -10.78
CA LEU A 39 8.68 14.75 -11.42
C LEU A 39 9.24 13.84 -12.53
N GLN A 40 9.29 12.53 -12.30
CA GLN A 40 9.68 11.55 -13.31
C GLN A 40 8.73 11.58 -14.52
N ALA A 41 7.42 11.62 -14.28
CA ALA A 41 6.40 11.71 -15.32
C ALA A 41 6.56 13.00 -16.16
N VAL A 42 6.76 14.15 -15.50
CA VAL A 42 6.98 15.44 -16.18
C VAL A 42 8.26 15.41 -17.03
N ARG A 43 9.38 14.90 -16.49
CA ARG A 43 10.64 14.80 -17.23
C ARG A 43 10.51 13.89 -18.45
N SER A 44 9.87 12.73 -18.28
CA SER A 44 9.63 11.79 -19.37
C SER A 44 8.74 12.40 -20.45
N ASN A 45 7.64 13.05 -20.08
CA ASN A 45 6.74 13.70 -21.04
C ASN A 45 7.41 14.87 -21.78
N LEU A 46 8.29 15.63 -21.12
CA LEU A 46 9.04 16.70 -21.77
C LEU A 46 10.03 16.16 -22.81
N ALA A 47 10.79 15.11 -22.46
CA ALA A 47 11.73 14.46 -23.37
C ALA A 47 11.00 13.90 -24.61
N GLU A 48 9.86 13.24 -24.40
CA GLU A 48 9.04 12.70 -25.48
C GLU A 48 8.41 13.79 -26.33
N SER A 49 7.97 14.91 -25.74
CA SER A 49 7.44 16.05 -26.49
C SER A 49 8.49 16.66 -27.41
N GLN A 50 9.74 16.76 -26.94
CA GLN A 50 10.87 17.21 -27.76
C GLN A 50 11.13 16.26 -28.93
N GLU A 51 11.19 14.96 -28.68
CA GLU A 51 11.36 13.92 -29.69
C GLU A 51 10.21 13.94 -30.71
N HIS A 52 8.98 14.09 -30.23
CA HIS A 52 7.78 14.24 -31.06
C HIS A 52 7.87 15.44 -31.99
N ALA A 53 8.24 16.60 -31.46
CA ALA A 53 8.37 17.82 -32.25
C ALA A 53 9.44 17.65 -33.34
N GLN A 54 10.59 17.06 -33.00
CA GLN A 54 11.66 16.78 -33.98
C GLN A 54 11.20 15.82 -35.08
N ARG A 55 10.51 14.74 -34.71
CA ARG A 55 9.97 13.78 -35.68
C ARG A 55 8.88 14.40 -36.55
N ALA A 56 7.96 15.17 -35.96
CA ALA A 56 6.90 15.86 -36.69
C ALA A 56 7.46 16.83 -37.74
N LEU A 57 8.54 17.54 -37.42
CA LEU A 57 9.24 18.43 -38.37
C LEU A 57 10.00 17.66 -39.47
N SER A 58 10.23 16.36 -39.29
CA SER A 58 10.96 15.50 -40.23
C SER A 58 10.05 14.67 -41.15
N VAL A 59 8.73 14.72 -40.92
CA VAL A 59 7.72 14.01 -41.72
C VAL A 59 7.65 14.59 -43.13
N LYS A 60 7.70 13.71 -44.13
CA LYS A 60 7.74 14.09 -45.56
C LYS A 60 6.39 13.96 -46.26
N ASP A 61 5.50 13.13 -45.73
CA ASP A 61 4.19 12.88 -46.32
C ASP A 61 3.12 12.51 -45.26
N ALA A 62 1.86 12.47 -45.70
CA ALA A 62 0.72 12.13 -44.84
C ALA A 62 0.78 10.69 -44.27
N GLN A 63 1.53 9.80 -44.92
CA GLN A 63 1.68 8.40 -44.52
C GLN A 63 2.65 8.30 -43.33
N GLU A 64 3.78 9.02 -43.39
CA GLU A 64 4.73 9.20 -42.28
C GLU A 64 4.07 9.94 -41.10
N PHE A 65 3.15 10.88 -41.34
CA PHE A 65 2.38 11.54 -40.27
C PHE A 65 1.46 10.56 -39.51
N LEU A 66 0.71 9.73 -40.23
CA LEU A 66 -0.17 8.72 -39.62
C LEU A 66 0.63 7.64 -38.86
N ALA A 67 1.80 7.25 -39.39
CA ALA A 67 2.74 6.36 -38.71
C ALA A 67 3.28 7.00 -37.42
N LEU A 68 3.59 8.30 -37.45
CA LEU A 68 3.98 9.04 -36.26
C LEU A 68 2.86 9.03 -35.22
N GLN A 69 1.63 9.35 -35.60
CA GLN A 69 0.50 9.41 -34.66
C GLN A 69 0.16 8.05 -34.02
N THR A 70 0.28 6.96 -34.78
CA THR A 70 0.07 5.59 -34.27
C THR A 70 1.20 5.13 -33.35
N SER A 71 2.45 5.56 -33.59
CA SER A 71 3.61 5.17 -32.76
C SER A 71 3.55 5.66 -31.31
N TYR A 72 2.71 6.67 -31.01
CA TYR A 72 2.62 7.27 -29.67
C TYR A 72 1.33 6.94 -28.90
N ALA A 73 0.29 6.45 -29.56
CA ALA A 73 -0.95 6.08 -28.88
C ALA A 73 -0.76 4.90 -27.89
N GLN A 74 0.08 3.93 -28.26
CA GLN A 74 0.36 2.77 -27.43
C GLN A 74 1.23 3.11 -26.19
N PRO A 75 2.39 3.80 -26.33
CA PRO A 75 3.19 4.23 -25.18
C PRO A 75 2.43 5.08 -24.17
N LEU A 76 1.54 5.97 -24.63
CA LEU A 76 0.74 6.81 -23.74
C LEU A 76 -0.17 6.00 -22.81
N THR A 77 -0.78 4.93 -23.32
CA THR A 77 -1.69 4.12 -22.51
C THR A 77 -0.93 3.27 -21.49
N GLU A 78 0.21 2.69 -21.90
CA GLU A 78 1.10 1.94 -21.00
C GLU A 78 1.63 2.84 -19.87
N LYS A 79 1.97 4.10 -20.17
CA LYS A 79 2.38 5.10 -19.18
C LYS A 79 1.30 5.45 -18.17
N LEU A 80 0.07 5.68 -18.60
CA LEU A 80 -1.04 5.99 -17.68
C LEU A 80 -1.31 4.82 -16.73
N LEU A 81 -1.28 3.59 -17.26
CA LEU A 81 -1.38 2.36 -16.48
C LEU A 81 -0.24 2.23 -15.47
N SER A 82 1.00 2.44 -15.90
CA SER A 82 2.19 2.40 -15.02
C SER A 82 2.12 3.48 -13.95
N TYR A 83 1.75 4.71 -14.28
CA TYR A 83 1.58 5.79 -13.32
C TYR A 83 0.52 5.44 -12.27
N GLY A 84 -0.66 4.97 -12.70
CA GLY A 84 -1.72 4.53 -11.78
C GLY A 84 -1.28 3.37 -10.88
N ARG A 85 -0.50 2.42 -11.41
CA ARG A 85 0.09 1.33 -10.64
C ARG A 85 1.07 1.85 -9.58
N HIS A 86 1.96 2.77 -9.95
CA HIS A 86 2.93 3.33 -8.99
C HIS A 86 2.24 4.16 -7.90
N VAL A 87 1.20 4.93 -8.22
CA VAL A 87 0.38 5.61 -7.21
C VAL A 87 -0.23 4.60 -6.23
N TYR A 88 -0.80 3.52 -6.74
CA TYR A 88 -1.36 2.46 -5.91
C TYR A 88 -0.29 1.80 -5.01
N GLU A 89 0.88 1.46 -5.57
CA GLU A 89 2.00 0.88 -4.83
C GLU A 89 2.50 1.80 -3.71
N ILE A 90 2.60 3.11 -3.95
CA ILE A 90 3.01 4.07 -2.92
C ILE A 90 1.96 4.15 -1.81
N ALA A 91 0.68 4.22 -2.17
CA ALA A 91 -0.41 4.29 -1.20
C ALA A 91 -0.51 3.01 -0.35
N SER A 92 -0.44 1.84 -0.99
CA SER A 92 -0.52 0.54 -0.29
C SER A 92 0.68 0.30 0.60
N ALA A 93 1.90 0.66 0.15
CA ALA A 93 3.10 0.58 0.98
C ALA A 93 2.99 1.49 2.20
N THR A 94 2.48 2.72 2.04
CA THR A 94 2.26 3.64 3.16
C THR A 94 1.24 3.07 4.14
N GLN A 95 0.11 2.55 3.66
CA GLN A 95 -0.89 1.89 4.50
C GLN A 95 -0.33 0.68 5.26
N ALA A 96 0.54 -0.12 4.62
CA ALA A 96 1.18 -1.27 5.24
C ALA A 96 2.08 -0.87 6.41
N GLU A 97 2.80 0.25 6.33
CA GLU A 97 3.60 0.76 7.45
C GLU A 97 2.72 1.14 8.64
N PHE A 98 1.54 1.71 8.40
CA PHE A 98 0.57 2.03 9.46
C PHE A 98 0.01 0.75 10.10
N ALA A 99 -0.30 -0.26 9.30
CA ALA A 99 -0.77 -1.56 9.80
C ALA A 99 0.29 -2.23 10.69
N LYS A 100 1.56 -2.24 10.28
CA LYS A 100 2.67 -2.78 11.10
C LYS A 100 2.78 -2.10 12.46
N VAL A 101 2.61 -0.78 12.52
CA VAL A 101 2.62 -0.05 13.79
C VAL A 101 1.45 -0.46 14.67
N ALA A 102 0.24 -0.61 14.10
CA ALA A 102 -0.93 -1.09 14.85
C ALA A 102 -0.73 -2.51 15.38
N GLU A 103 -0.15 -3.41 14.58
CA GLU A 103 0.20 -4.77 14.98
C GLU A 103 1.22 -4.78 16.13
N ALA A 104 2.28 -3.99 16.03
CA ALA A 104 3.29 -3.89 17.08
C ALA A 104 2.70 -3.38 18.42
N HIS A 105 1.81 -2.38 18.36
CA HIS A 105 1.09 -1.87 19.54
C HIS A 105 0.19 -2.93 20.16
N TYR A 106 -0.55 -3.67 19.34
CA TYR A 106 -1.40 -4.76 19.81
C TYR A 106 -0.58 -5.85 20.50
N GLU A 107 0.51 -6.30 19.89
CA GLU A 107 1.40 -7.31 20.46
C GLU A 107 2.00 -6.87 21.80
N GLU A 108 2.42 -5.61 21.91
CA GLU A 108 2.97 -5.07 23.16
C GLU A 108 1.91 -5.06 24.26
N GLN A 109 0.69 -4.61 23.96
CA GLN A 109 -0.41 -4.62 24.93
C GLN A 109 -0.78 -6.03 25.37
N ASN A 110 -0.87 -6.97 24.44
CA ASN A 110 -1.14 -8.38 24.74
C ASN A 110 -0.05 -8.96 25.67
N ARG A 111 1.22 -8.69 25.40
CA ARG A 111 2.34 -9.10 26.28
C ARG A 111 2.22 -8.49 27.68
N LYS A 112 1.87 -7.20 27.79
CA LYS A 112 1.65 -6.55 29.09
C LYS A 112 0.52 -7.21 29.86
N VAL A 113 -0.60 -7.50 29.22
CA VAL A 113 -1.75 -8.18 29.84
C VAL A 113 -1.36 -9.59 30.31
N GLN A 114 -0.67 -10.37 29.48
CA GLN A 114 -0.18 -11.70 29.87
C GLN A 114 0.76 -11.63 31.08
N SER A 115 1.71 -10.69 31.08
CA SER A 115 2.63 -10.47 32.20
C SER A 115 1.91 -10.10 33.49
N LEU A 116 0.88 -9.25 33.41
CA LEU A 116 0.05 -8.91 34.57
C LEU A 116 -0.70 -10.13 35.10
N VAL A 117 -1.30 -10.93 34.22
CA VAL A 117 -2.01 -12.15 34.60
C VAL A 117 -1.07 -13.19 35.21
N ASP A 118 0.13 -13.36 34.67
CA ASP A 118 1.15 -14.24 35.26
C ASP A 118 1.66 -13.74 36.61
N ASN A 119 1.82 -12.43 36.79
CA ASN A 119 2.18 -11.85 38.07
C ASN A 119 1.07 -12.04 39.11
N VAL A 120 -0.19 -11.84 38.73
CA VAL A 120 -1.34 -12.11 39.61
C VAL A 120 -1.39 -13.60 39.95
N ALA A 121 -1.24 -14.49 38.97
CA ALA A 121 -1.23 -15.94 39.19
C ALA A 121 -0.17 -16.40 40.19
N LYS A 122 1.04 -15.82 40.13
CA LYS A 122 2.15 -16.16 41.04
C LYS A 122 1.96 -15.64 42.46
N ASN A 123 1.19 -14.57 42.64
CA ASN A 123 0.99 -13.90 43.92
C ASN A 123 -0.43 -14.05 44.48
N ALA A 124 -1.29 -14.84 43.82
CA ALA A 124 -2.68 -15.00 44.22
C ALA A 124 -2.80 -15.91 45.46
N PRO A 125 -3.75 -15.62 46.38
CA PRO A 125 -4.06 -16.50 47.50
C PRO A 125 -4.52 -17.89 47.01
N ALA A 126 -4.26 -18.92 47.80
CA ALA A 126 -4.75 -20.27 47.55
C ALA A 126 -6.28 -20.28 47.31
N GLY A 127 -6.75 -20.98 46.27
CA GLY A 127 -8.16 -21.01 45.85
C GLY A 127 -8.50 -20.09 44.67
N SER A 128 -7.54 -19.30 44.16
CA SER A 128 -7.73 -18.38 43.03
C SER A 128 -7.45 -19.01 41.65
N GLU A 129 -7.05 -20.29 41.62
CA GLU A 129 -6.53 -20.99 40.43
C GLU A 129 -7.57 -21.06 39.30
N THR A 130 -8.84 -21.27 39.65
CA THR A 130 -9.97 -21.30 38.70
C THR A 130 -10.19 -19.95 38.03
N ALA A 131 -10.12 -18.85 38.79
CA ALA A 131 -10.31 -17.50 38.23
C ALA A 131 -9.16 -17.12 37.29
N VAL A 132 -7.92 -17.44 37.67
CA VAL A 132 -6.73 -17.24 36.82
C VAL A 132 -6.83 -18.07 35.54
N ALA A 133 -7.27 -19.33 35.62
CA ALA A 133 -7.45 -20.19 34.46
C ALA A 133 -8.50 -19.66 33.47
N VAL A 134 -9.62 -19.12 33.96
CA VAL A 134 -10.63 -18.47 33.13
C VAL A 134 -10.06 -17.25 32.41
N ILE A 135 -9.30 -16.39 33.10
CA ILE A 135 -8.68 -15.21 32.49
C ILE A 135 -7.66 -15.61 31.41
N LYS A 136 -6.79 -16.58 31.69
CA LYS A 136 -5.84 -17.11 30.69
C LYS A 136 -6.56 -17.68 29.46
N SER A 137 -7.66 -18.38 29.67
CA SER A 137 -8.49 -18.93 28.59
C SER A 137 -9.12 -17.83 27.74
N ALA A 138 -9.63 -16.76 28.37
CA ALA A 138 -10.17 -15.59 27.68
C ALA A 138 -9.10 -14.87 26.85
N ILE A 139 -7.87 -14.71 27.35
CA ILE A 139 -6.74 -14.12 26.60
C ILE A 139 -6.38 -14.98 25.39
N ASN A 140 -6.31 -16.31 25.56
CA ASN A 140 -6.03 -17.22 24.45
C ASN A 140 -7.12 -17.17 23.38
N ALA A 141 -8.39 -17.11 23.79
CA ALA A 141 -9.50 -16.92 22.86
C ALA A 141 -9.40 -15.60 22.10
N ALA A 142 -9.12 -14.49 22.80
CA ALA A 142 -8.95 -13.17 22.19
C ALA A 142 -7.79 -13.15 21.18
N ASN A 143 -6.65 -13.76 21.52
CA ASN A 143 -5.50 -13.89 20.61
C ASN A 143 -5.86 -14.72 19.37
N THR A 144 -6.59 -15.82 19.55
CA THR A 144 -7.02 -16.67 18.43
C THR A 144 -7.98 -15.92 17.50
N THR A 145 -8.90 -15.14 18.05
CA THR A 145 -9.79 -14.27 17.27
C THR A 145 -9.01 -13.20 16.53
N TYR A 146 -8.04 -12.55 17.18
CA TYR A 146 -7.18 -11.56 16.53
C TYR A 146 -6.41 -12.16 15.36
N GLU A 147 -5.73 -13.30 15.55
CA GLU A 147 -5.02 -14.00 14.48
C GLU A 147 -5.95 -14.35 13.30
N THR A 148 -7.18 -14.76 13.60
CA THR A 148 -8.18 -15.08 12.58
C THR A 148 -8.59 -13.83 11.79
N VAL A 149 -8.86 -12.73 12.47
CA VAL A 149 -9.21 -11.45 11.84
C VAL A 149 -8.03 -10.91 11.04
N HIS A 150 -6.83 -10.88 11.61
CA HIS A 150 -5.61 -10.45 10.95
C HIS A 150 -5.35 -11.25 9.67
N LYS A 151 -5.46 -12.58 9.74
CA LYS A 151 -5.35 -13.46 8.55
C LYS A 151 -6.41 -13.16 7.50
N ALA A 152 -7.67 -12.98 7.90
CA ALA A 152 -8.75 -12.64 6.99
C ALA A 152 -8.53 -11.27 6.32
N THR A 153 -8.07 -10.27 7.08
CA THR A 153 -7.68 -8.95 6.56
C THR A 153 -6.55 -9.09 5.55
N LYS A 154 -5.49 -9.86 5.87
CA LYS A 154 -4.38 -10.10 4.95
C LYS A 154 -4.84 -10.75 3.65
N GLN A 155 -5.68 -11.78 3.73
CA GLN A 155 -6.27 -12.43 2.55
C GLN A 155 -7.12 -11.46 1.72
N ALA A 156 -7.88 -10.57 2.37
CA ALA A 156 -8.65 -9.55 1.67
C ALA A 156 -7.75 -8.54 0.93
N VAL A 157 -6.62 -8.15 1.53
CA VAL A 157 -5.61 -7.29 0.88
C VAL A 157 -4.97 -8.01 -0.31
N GLU A 158 -4.51 -9.25 -0.14
CA GLU A 158 -3.91 -10.05 -1.22
C GLU A 158 -4.90 -10.24 -2.39
N MET A 159 -6.19 -10.46 -2.08
CA MET A 159 -7.24 -10.54 -3.09
C MET A 159 -7.48 -9.21 -3.81
N ALA A 160 -7.47 -8.09 -3.08
CA ALA A 160 -7.59 -6.76 -3.67
C ALA A 160 -6.40 -6.44 -4.60
N GLU A 161 -5.17 -6.77 -4.19
CA GLU A 161 -3.96 -6.64 -5.01
C GLU A 161 -4.04 -7.50 -6.28
N SER A 162 -4.47 -8.76 -6.14
CA SER A 162 -4.66 -9.66 -7.27
C SER A 162 -5.70 -9.12 -8.26
N ASN A 163 -6.84 -8.64 -7.77
CA ASN A 163 -7.88 -8.03 -8.59
C ASN A 163 -7.40 -6.75 -9.28
N PHE A 164 -6.64 -5.90 -8.58
CA PHE A 164 -6.05 -4.70 -9.17
C PHE A 164 -5.06 -5.06 -10.29
N ASN A 165 -4.20 -6.05 -10.06
CA ASN A 165 -3.27 -6.56 -11.07
C ASN A 165 -4.01 -7.13 -12.29
N ALA A 166 -5.07 -7.90 -12.08
CA ALA A 166 -5.89 -8.47 -13.14
C ALA A 166 -6.61 -7.37 -13.95
N ALA A 167 -7.18 -6.36 -13.28
CA ALA A 167 -7.82 -5.22 -13.92
C ALA A 167 -6.82 -4.40 -14.75
N THR A 168 -5.63 -4.16 -14.22
CA THR A 168 -4.52 -3.50 -14.92
C THR A 168 -4.10 -4.28 -16.16
N ALA A 169 -3.96 -5.61 -16.06
CA ALA A 169 -3.62 -6.47 -17.18
C ALA A 169 -4.73 -6.49 -18.26
N ALA A 170 -6.00 -6.52 -17.85
CA ALA A 170 -7.14 -6.45 -18.76
C ALA A 170 -7.19 -5.10 -19.50
N ALA A 171 -6.99 -3.99 -18.79
CA ALA A 171 -6.93 -2.65 -19.37
C ALA A 171 -5.76 -2.50 -20.35
N SER A 172 -4.58 -3.01 -20.01
CA SER A 172 -3.42 -3.06 -20.91
C SER A 172 -3.73 -3.88 -22.17
N LYS A 173 -4.36 -5.05 -22.04
CA LYS A 173 -4.77 -5.88 -23.17
C LYS A 173 -5.79 -5.17 -24.08
N ALA A 174 -6.77 -4.49 -23.49
CA ALA A 174 -7.75 -3.72 -24.23
C ALA A 174 -7.11 -2.56 -25.00
N ALA A 175 -6.16 -1.84 -24.38
CA ALA A 175 -5.39 -0.79 -25.03
C ALA A 175 -4.55 -1.31 -26.21
N ALA A 176 -3.91 -2.46 -26.04
CA ALA A 176 -3.15 -3.11 -27.11
C ALA A 176 -4.07 -3.55 -28.28
N GLN A 177 -5.29 -4.04 -27.98
CA GLN A 177 -6.29 -4.39 -29.00
C GLN A 177 -6.78 -3.15 -29.76
N ALA A 178 -7.12 -2.06 -29.06
CA ALA A 178 -7.54 -0.80 -29.69
C ALA A 178 -6.46 -0.23 -30.63
N SER A 179 -5.19 -0.28 -30.21
CA SER A 179 -4.05 0.15 -31.02
C SER A 179 -3.89 -0.69 -32.28
N ARG A 180 -4.05 -2.02 -32.19
CA ARG A 180 -4.00 -2.93 -33.34
C ARG A 180 -5.16 -2.70 -34.31
N SER A 181 -6.38 -2.45 -33.80
CA SER A 181 -7.54 -2.14 -34.62
C SER A 181 -7.38 -0.81 -35.36
N ALA A 182 -6.80 0.22 -34.72
CA ALA A 182 -6.49 1.49 -35.37
C ALA A 182 -5.46 1.32 -36.50
N ALA A 183 -4.39 0.55 -36.26
CA ALA A 183 -3.38 0.25 -37.27
C ALA A 183 -3.95 -0.56 -38.47
N ALA A 184 -4.85 -1.51 -38.21
CA ALA A 184 -5.50 -2.30 -39.25
C ALA A 184 -6.45 -1.47 -40.13
N SER A 185 -7.18 -0.52 -39.54
CA SER A 185 -8.04 0.41 -40.27
C SER A 185 -7.25 1.36 -41.16
N ALA A 186 -6.12 1.89 -40.67
CA ALA A 186 -5.24 2.78 -41.45
C ALA A 186 -4.63 2.08 -42.69
N LYS A 187 -4.38 0.77 -42.60
CA LYS A 187 -3.83 -0.05 -43.71
C LYS A 187 -4.85 -0.39 -44.79
N LYS A 188 -6.15 -0.18 -44.53
CA LYS A 188 -7.27 -0.44 -45.46
C LYS A 188 -7.69 0.80 -46.25
N THR A 189 -7.24 1.98 -45.81
CA THR A 189 -7.53 3.30 -46.40
C THR A 189 -6.40 3.83 -47.29
N VAL A 190 -5.32 3.06 -47.46
CA VAL A 190 -4.23 3.24 -48.42
C VAL A 190 -4.33 2.15 -49.48
#